data_AF-A0A6L6X0W7-F1
#
_entry.id   AF-A0A6L6X0W7-F1
#
_cell.length_a   1.000
_cell.length_b   1.000
_cell.length_c   1.000
_cell.angle_alpha   90.00
_cell.angle_beta   90.00
_cell.angle_gamma   90.00
#
_symmetry.space_group_name_H-M   'P 1'
#
loop_
_entity.id
_entity.type
_entity.pdbx_description
1 polymer ?
#
loop_
_entity_poly.entity_id
_entity_poly.type
_entity_poly.pdbx_seq_one_letter_code
_entity_poly.pdbx_strand_id
1 'polypeptide(L)'
;MRKFPSELEADLLQFFGIDFLDLWRGQLSLRRINVLIESLLNQPGRSTLAAAIDESAEWSESDYILARISDAVELSNWMYYQANSGEGSEEIDAPAPLPRPGRAHEALATEPASYASTDEVVDFFNRMNNI
;
A
#
# COMPACT_ATOMS: atom_id res chain seq x y z
N MET A 1 -20.97 3.54 12.60
CA MET A 1 -21.56 4.01 11.33
C MET A 1 -21.33 5.49 11.01
N ARG A 2 -20.39 6.21 11.65
CA ARG A 2 -20.21 7.66 11.40
C ARG A 2 -19.08 8.02 10.42
N LYS A 3 -18.35 7.03 9.89
CA LYS A 3 -17.11 7.26 9.13
C LYS A 3 -17.20 7.03 7.62
N PHE A 4 -18.13 6.21 7.10
CA PHE A 4 -18.17 5.83 5.66
C PHE A 4 -19.60 5.68 5.09
N PRO A 5 -20.43 6.75 5.03
CA PRO A 5 -21.78 6.65 4.48
C PRO A 5 -21.80 6.56 2.95
N SER A 6 -20.90 7.25 2.27
CA SER A 6 -20.83 7.34 0.80
C SER A 6 -20.37 6.04 0.15
N GLU A 7 -19.37 5.39 0.74
CA GLU A 7 -18.77 4.13 0.29
C GLU A 7 -19.79 2.99 0.41
N LEU A 8 -20.52 2.98 1.54
CA LEU A 8 -21.62 2.04 1.74
C LEU A 8 -22.71 2.22 0.68
N GLU A 9 -23.13 3.45 0.39
CA GLU A 9 -24.17 3.71 -0.61
C GLU A 9 -23.70 3.30 -2.02
N ALA A 10 -22.46 3.62 -2.37
CA ALA A 10 -21.85 3.22 -3.65
C ALA A 10 -21.82 1.70 -3.81
N ASP A 11 -21.35 0.96 -2.80
CA ASP A 11 -21.28 -0.50 -2.84
C ASP A 11 -22.68 -1.14 -2.89
N LEU A 12 -23.64 -0.62 -2.12
CA LEU A 12 -25.01 -1.15 -2.13
C LEU A 12 -25.67 -0.99 -3.49
N LEU A 13 -25.46 0.15 -4.15
CA LEU A 13 -25.95 0.39 -5.50
C LEU A 13 -25.21 -0.47 -6.54
N GLN A 14 -23.87 -0.58 -6.44
CA GLN A 14 -23.06 -1.31 -7.42
C GLN A 14 -23.30 -2.83 -7.38
N PHE A 15 -23.30 -3.44 -6.20
CA PHE A 15 -23.37 -4.90 -6.06
C PHE A 15 -24.80 -5.43 -5.99
N PHE A 16 -25.70 -4.69 -5.34
CA PHE A 16 -27.05 -5.17 -5.05
C PHE A 16 -28.14 -4.38 -5.77
N GLY A 17 -27.83 -3.22 -6.35
CA GLY A 17 -28.83 -2.34 -6.97
C GLY A 17 -29.83 -1.77 -5.97
N ILE A 18 -29.45 -1.68 -4.70
CA ILE A 18 -30.32 -1.22 -3.60
C ILE A 18 -29.93 0.20 -3.23
N ASP A 19 -30.93 1.08 -3.15
CA ASP A 19 -30.78 2.45 -2.68
C ASP A 19 -30.74 2.45 -1.14
N PHE A 20 -29.77 3.15 -0.55
CA PHE A 20 -29.68 3.27 0.90
C PHE A 20 -30.91 3.99 1.50
N LEU A 21 -31.58 4.87 0.73
CA LEU A 21 -32.81 5.55 1.13
C LEU A 21 -33.98 4.58 1.37
N ASP A 22 -33.92 3.35 0.86
CA ASP A 22 -34.95 2.34 1.08
C ASP A 22 -35.07 1.93 2.56
N LEU A 23 -34.02 2.17 3.35
CA LEU A 23 -34.08 2.05 4.82
C LEU A 23 -35.09 3.04 5.41
N TRP A 24 -35.04 4.29 4.96
CA TRP A 24 -35.93 5.34 5.44
C TRP A 24 -37.36 5.19 4.88
N ARG A 25 -37.49 4.66 3.65
CA ARG A 25 -38.79 4.31 3.04
C ARG A 25 -39.43 3.04 3.65
N GLY A 26 -38.73 2.33 4.54
CA GLY A 26 -39.22 1.11 5.19
C GLY A 26 -39.25 -0.13 4.29
N GLN A 27 -38.63 -0.09 3.11
CA GLN A 27 -38.50 -1.25 2.21
C GLN A 27 -37.30 -2.14 2.56
N LEU A 28 -36.31 -1.57 3.26
CA LEU A 28 -35.09 -2.23 3.67
C LEU A 28 -35.04 -2.35 5.20
N SER A 29 -34.86 -3.57 5.72
CA SER A 29 -34.76 -3.80 7.16
C SER A 29 -33.31 -3.68 7.67
N LEU A 30 -33.14 -3.24 8.92
CA LEU A 30 -31.82 -3.17 9.57
C LEU A 30 -31.09 -4.51 9.58
N ARG A 31 -31.83 -5.62 9.77
CA ARG A 31 -31.29 -6.98 9.66
C ARG A 31 -30.70 -7.23 8.28
N ARG A 32 -31.42 -6.87 7.21
CA ARG A 32 -30.95 -7.08 5.84
C ARG A 32 -29.71 -6.22 5.56
N ILE A 33 -29.69 -4.97 6.00
CA ILE A 33 -28.50 -4.11 5.88
C ILE A 33 -27.30 -4.75 6.54
N ASN A 34 -27.45 -5.28 7.75
CA ASN A 34 -26.35 -5.95 8.44
C ASN A 34 -25.79 -7.12 7.62
N VAL A 35 -26.66 -7.95 7.04
CA VAL A 35 -26.24 -9.06 6.16
C VAL A 35 -25.52 -8.56 4.90
N LEU A 36 -25.98 -7.46 4.30
CA LEU A 36 -25.32 -6.88 3.12
C LEU A 36 -23.95 -6.31 3.48
N ILE A 37 -23.82 -5.62 4.61
CA ILE A 37 -22.53 -5.12 5.12
C ILE A 37 -21.57 -6.29 5.37
N GLU A 38 -22.01 -7.35 6.06
CA GLU A 38 -21.20 -8.54 6.28
C GLU A 38 -20.78 -9.21 4.95
N SER A 39 -21.68 -9.26 3.96
CA SER A 39 -21.35 -9.75 2.62
C SER A 39 -20.30 -8.89 1.92
N LEU A 40 -20.38 -7.57 2.04
CA LEU A 40 -19.43 -6.63 1.42
C LEU A 40 -18.04 -6.73 2.06
N LEU A 41 -17.97 -6.91 3.38
CA LEU A 41 -16.70 -7.08 4.10
C LEU A 41 -16.00 -8.40 3.74
N ASN A 42 -16.74 -9.41 3.33
CA ASN A 42 -16.19 -10.69 2.88
C ASN A 42 -15.72 -10.68 1.41
N GLN A 43 -15.81 -9.55 0.69
CA GLN A 43 -15.40 -9.42 -0.71
C GLN A 43 -14.24 -8.43 -0.88
N PRO A 44 -13.00 -8.83 -0.57
CA PRO A 44 -11.82 -7.98 -0.74
C PRO A 44 -11.57 -7.65 -2.22
N GLY A 45 -11.00 -6.48 -2.49
CA GLY A 45 -10.68 -5.99 -3.84
C GLY A 45 -11.86 -5.49 -4.68
N ARG A 46 -13.09 -5.56 -4.15
CA ARG A 46 -14.30 -5.15 -4.88
C ARG A 46 -15.12 -4.11 -4.13
N SER A 47 -15.22 -4.27 -2.81
CA SER A 47 -15.99 -3.41 -1.91
C SER A 47 -15.20 -2.16 -1.54
N THR A 48 -15.71 -0.98 -1.88
CA THR A 48 -15.11 0.30 -1.50
C THR A 48 -15.20 0.52 0.01
N LEU A 49 -16.26 0.01 0.65
CA LEU A 49 -16.42 0.01 2.09
C LEU A 49 -15.36 -0.85 2.79
N ALA A 50 -15.05 -2.02 2.23
CA ALA A 50 -14.02 -2.89 2.79
C ALA A 50 -12.65 -2.21 2.73
N ALA A 51 -12.29 -1.61 1.60
CA ALA A 51 -11.04 -0.85 1.43
C ALA A 51 -10.95 0.37 2.35
N ALA A 52 -12.07 1.07 2.58
CA ALA A 52 -12.11 2.23 3.47
C ALA A 52 -11.95 1.87 4.96
N ILE A 53 -12.38 0.66 5.36
CA ILE A 53 -12.23 0.15 6.73
C ILE A 53 -10.84 -0.44 6.95
N ASP A 54 -10.33 -1.15 5.96
CA ASP A 54 -9.03 -1.81 6.00
C ASP A 54 -8.34 -1.63 4.63
N GLU A 55 -7.24 -0.89 4.63
CA GLU A 55 -6.43 -0.64 3.43
C GLU A 55 -5.93 -1.94 2.80
N SER A 56 -5.71 -3.00 3.59
CA SER A 56 -5.29 -4.31 3.04
C SER A 56 -6.37 -5.00 2.21
N ALA A 57 -7.64 -4.64 2.42
CA ALA A 57 -8.79 -5.16 1.68
C ALA A 57 -9.00 -4.46 0.32
N GLU A 58 -8.17 -3.46 -0.01
CA GLU A 58 -8.19 -2.78 -1.32
C GLU A 58 -7.80 -3.73 -2.45
N TRP A 59 -6.91 -4.70 -2.20
CA TRP A 59 -6.49 -5.68 -3.19
C TRP A 59 -7.24 -6.99 -3.04
N SER A 60 -7.53 -7.62 -4.18
CA SER A 60 -7.97 -9.01 -4.20
C SER A 60 -6.77 -9.94 -4.00
N GLU A 61 -7.03 -11.20 -3.63
CA GLU A 61 -5.99 -12.22 -3.50
C GLU A 61 -5.19 -12.40 -4.81
N SER A 62 -5.86 -12.26 -5.96
CA SER A 62 -5.22 -12.34 -7.28
C SER A 62 -4.21 -11.21 -7.50
N ASP A 63 -4.50 -10.00 -7.00
CA ASP A 63 -3.59 -8.85 -7.11
C ASP A 63 -2.33 -9.06 -6.27
N TYR A 64 -2.48 -9.58 -5.05
CA TYR A 64 -1.33 -9.95 -4.22
C TYR A 64 -0.45 -11.02 -4.86
N ILE A 65 -1.06 -12.05 -5.46
CA ILE A 65 -0.33 -13.10 -6.17
C ILE A 65 0.38 -12.52 -7.40
N LEU A 66 -0.30 -11.66 -8.17
CA LEU A 66 0.27 -11.05 -9.36
C LEU A 66 1.46 -10.15 -9.01
N ALA A 67 1.34 -9.33 -7.97
CA ALA A 67 2.45 -8.52 -7.47
C ALA A 67 3.63 -9.40 -7.06
N ARG A 68 3.38 -10.52 -6.37
CA ARG A 68 4.42 -11.47 -5.97
C ARG A 68 5.12 -12.12 -7.15
N ILE A 69 4.38 -12.44 -8.22
CA ILE A 69 4.94 -12.99 -9.46
C ILE A 69 5.82 -11.94 -10.14
N SER A 70 5.35 -10.69 -10.23
CA SER A 70 6.14 -9.58 -10.80
C SER A 70 7.47 -9.41 -10.08
N ASP A 71 7.44 -9.31 -8.74
CA ASP A 71 8.65 -9.18 -7.92
C ASP A 71 9.63 -10.34 -8.14
N ALA A 72 9.12 -11.58 -8.27
CA ALA A 72 9.95 -12.76 -8.50
C ALA A 72 10.59 -12.77 -9.89
N VAL A 73 9.86 -12.31 -10.91
CA VAL A 73 10.37 -12.20 -12.29
C VAL A 73 11.44 -11.12 -12.39
N GLU A 74 11.21 -9.95 -11.80
CA GLU A 74 12.18 -8.87 -11.77
C GLU A 74 13.47 -9.29 -11.05
N LEU A 75 13.36 -9.94 -9.90
CA LEU A 75 14.51 -10.46 -9.17
C LEU A 75 15.27 -11.52 -9.98
N SER A 76 14.55 -12.42 -10.65
CA SER A 76 15.15 -13.43 -11.54
C SER A 76 15.94 -12.78 -12.68
N ASN A 77 15.38 -11.74 -13.31
CA ASN A 77 16.04 -11.00 -14.37
C ASN A 77 17.29 -10.29 -13.85
N TRP A 78 17.21 -9.65 -12.69
CA TRP A 78 18.35 -9.01 -12.05
C TRP A 78 19.48 -10.01 -11.74
N MET A 79 19.16 -11.15 -11.13
CA MET A 79 20.15 -12.22 -10.88
C MET A 79 20.79 -12.71 -12.17
N TYR A 80 20.01 -12.83 -13.25
CA TYR A 80 20.51 -13.21 -14.56
C TYR A 80 21.49 -12.15 -15.11
N TYR A 81 21.16 -10.87 -15.04
CA TYR A 81 22.07 -9.81 -15.48
C TYR A 81 23.35 -9.80 -14.67
N GLN A 82 23.27 -9.91 -13.34
CA GLN A 82 24.45 -9.90 -12.48
C GLN A 82 25.37 -11.10 -12.75
N ALA A 83 24.81 -12.30 -12.96
CA ALA A 83 25.59 -13.50 -13.30
C ALA A 83 26.27 -13.42 -14.68
N ASN A 84 25.72 -12.64 -15.61
CA ASN A 84 26.26 -12.46 -16.96
C ASN A 84 27.00 -11.13 -17.15
N SER A 85 27.22 -10.38 -16.06
CA SER A 85 27.94 -9.12 -16.07
C SER A 85 29.46 -9.39 -16.08
N GLY A 86 30.19 -8.69 -16.95
CA GLY A 86 31.64 -8.88 -17.11
C GLY A 86 32.46 -8.05 -16.11
N GLU A 87 33.74 -8.35 -15.95
CA GLU A 87 34.63 -7.52 -15.11
C GLU A 87 34.61 -6.06 -15.61
N GLY A 88 34.10 -5.16 -14.77
CA GLY A 88 33.99 -3.72 -15.05
C GLY A 88 32.62 -3.21 -15.49
N SER A 89 31.57 -4.05 -15.48
CA SER A 89 30.19 -3.59 -15.68
C SER A 89 29.67 -2.80 -14.47
N GLU A 90 28.79 -1.82 -14.73
CA GLU A 90 28.09 -1.08 -13.68
C GLU A 90 27.31 -2.03 -12.75
N GLU A 91 27.42 -1.80 -11.45
CA GLU A 91 26.66 -2.55 -10.45
C GLU A 91 25.19 -2.15 -10.54
N ILE A 92 24.32 -3.13 -10.80
CA ILE A 92 22.87 -2.92 -10.96
C ILE A 92 22.22 -3.13 -9.59
N ASP A 93 21.47 -2.14 -9.12
CA ASP A 93 20.71 -2.25 -7.88
C ASP A 93 19.63 -3.34 -7.96
N ALA A 94 19.42 -4.05 -6.85
CA ALA A 94 18.36 -5.03 -6.75
C ALA A 94 16.98 -4.35 -6.85
N PRO A 95 16.02 -4.93 -7.59
CA PRO A 95 14.70 -4.34 -7.76
C PRO A 95 13.94 -4.31 -6.43
N ALA A 96 13.31 -3.17 -6.14
CA ALA A 96 12.45 -3.02 -4.98
C ALA A 96 11.09 -3.69 -5.24
N PRO A 97 10.51 -4.39 -4.24
CA PRO A 97 9.19 -4.99 -4.39
C PRO A 97 8.11 -3.95 -4.69
N LEU A 98 7.09 -4.34 -5.45
CA LEU A 98 5.93 -3.49 -5.71
C LEU A 98 5.25 -3.04 -4.41
N PRO A 99 4.83 -1.76 -4.30
CA PRO A 99 4.11 -1.26 -3.14
C PRO A 99 2.77 -1.98 -2.99
N ARG A 100 2.48 -2.50 -1.79
CA ARG A 100 1.25 -3.26 -1.50
C ARG A 100 0.42 -2.54 -0.43
N PRO A 101 -0.91 -2.44 -0.60
CA PRO A 101 -1.79 -1.87 0.42
C PRO A 101 -1.66 -2.60 1.76
N GLY A 102 -1.76 -1.87 2.86
CA GLY A 102 -1.68 -2.41 4.23
C GLY A 102 -0.28 -2.90 4.66
N ARG A 103 0.71 -2.99 3.76
CA ARG A 103 2.12 -3.03 4.16
C ARG A 103 2.65 -1.62 4.19
N ALA A 104 3.04 -1.16 5.39
CA ALA A 104 3.86 0.03 5.51
C ALA A 104 5.04 -0.13 4.54
N HIS A 105 5.17 0.82 3.62
CA HIS A 105 6.31 0.90 2.73
C HIS A 105 7.55 0.85 3.62
N GLU A 106 8.29 -0.26 3.61
CA GLU A 106 9.71 -0.22 3.90
C GLU A 106 10.28 0.61 2.75
N ALA A 107 10.09 1.93 2.87
CA ALA A 107 10.82 2.90 2.10
C ALA A 107 12.25 2.45 2.26
N LEU A 108 12.86 2.02 1.15
CA LEU A 108 14.29 1.84 0.99
C LEU A 108 14.95 2.78 1.98
N ALA A 109 15.55 2.21 3.03
CA ALA A 109 16.03 2.97 4.17
C ALA A 109 16.71 4.22 3.62
N THR A 110 16.03 5.35 3.74
CA THR A 110 16.59 6.61 3.26
C THR A 110 17.85 6.72 4.09
N GLU A 111 19.01 6.61 3.43
CA GLU A 111 20.34 6.76 4.02
C GLU A 111 20.19 7.76 5.19
N PRO A 112 20.42 7.32 6.45
CA PRO A 112 20.11 8.16 7.59
C PRO A 112 20.81 9.48 7.33
N ALA A 113 20.04 10.58 7.26
CA ALA A 113 20.55 11.87 6.85
C ALA A 113 21.91 12.08 7.51
N SER A 114 22.97 12.18 6.70
CA SER A 114 24.34 12.26 7.20
C SER A 114 24.46 13.58 7.96
N TYR A 115 24.27 13.50 9.27
CA TYR A 115 24.55 14.61 10.16
C TYR A 115 26.06 14.70 10.31
N ALA A 116 26.60 15.91 10.27
CA ALA A 116 27.99 16.14 10.61
C ALA A 116 28.25 15.57 12.01
N SER A 117 29.31 14.78 12.12
CA SER A 117 29.75 14.23 13.39
C SER A 117 30.18 15.35 14.34
N THR A 118 30.12 15.10 15.65
CA THR A 118 30.54 16.07 16.67
C THR A 118 31.96 16.59 16.42
N ASP A 119 32.86 15.72 15.94
CA ASP A 119 34.25 16.08 15.64
C ASP A 119 34.35 17.06 14.46
N GLU A 120 33.53 16.88 13.41
CA GLU A 120 33.47 17.79 12.27
C GLU A 120 32.91 19.17 12.66
N VAL A 121 31.94 19.21 13.58
CA VAL A 121 31.40 20.46 14.11
C VAL A 121 32.45 21.21 14.93
N VAL A 122 33.21 20.50 15.76
CA VAL A 122 34.31 21.08 16.56
C VAL A 122 35.41 21.64 15.66
N ASP A 123 35.81 20.89 14.62
CA ASP A 123 36.81 21.34 13.65
C ASP A 123 36.36 22.58 12.87
N PHE A 124 35.08 22.67 12.52
CA PHE A 124 34.51 23.86 11.89
C PHE A 124 34.62 25.10 12.80
N PHE A 125 34.22 24.96 14.07
CA PHE A 125 34.29 26.08 15.02
C PHE A 125 35.74 26.53 15.28
N ASN A 126 36.68 25.59 15.36
CA ASN A 126 38.11 25.90 15.51
C ASN A 126 38.67 26.64 14.28
N ARG A 127 38.23 26.28 13.08
CA ARG A 127 38.65 26.95 11.83
C ARG A 127 38.08 28.36 11.71
N MET A 128 36.85 28.58 12.17
CA MET A 128 36.20 29.88 12.18
C MET A 128 36.84 30.87 13.18
N ASN A 129 37.35 30.38 14.30
CA ASN A 129 37.97 31.21 15.34
C ASN A 129 39.44 31.61 15.04
N ASN A 130 40.02 31.07 13.96
CA ASN A 130 41.38 31.35 13.50
C ASN A 130 41.42 32.24 12.25
N ILE A 131 40.30 32.90 11.92
CA ILE A 131 40.17 33.97 10.92
C ILE A 131 40.06 35.31 11.65
#